data_AF-A0A838JV39-F1
#
_entry.id   AF-A0A838JV39-F1
#
_cell.length_a   1.000
_cell.length_b   1.000
_cell.length_c   1.000
_cell.angle_alpha   90.00
_cell.angle_beta   90.00
_cell.angle_gamma   90.00
#
_symmetry.space_group_name_H-M   'P 1'
#
loop_
_entity.id
_entity.type
_entity.pdbx_description
1 polymer ?
#
loop_
_entity_poly.entity_id
_entity_poly.type
_entity_poly.pdbx_seq_one_letter_code
_entity_poly.pdbx_strand_id
1 'polypeptide(L)'
;MRETEKKNGVSVRAYAGTTGILLGMDIDQERREGLLGFALERLDGASGEREWLSGIVSFPDTDHEAGQPIPTNVAPVQRFRWSDYRVYPDTEYSYTVHPVYGSPAQPEVSEGPTVTVKTADLGGEHGVLFNRAAAASQAFSRRFPQVEEAIETARKEKRELPPLPEEALAWLSRGVLEQIVRFLEKAVDPTWALDIAIYEYELADIVRAVEAARDRGVQVRVVYHAKEDDEQTQINEVNLLGLPPGAKRPRLTSRICHHKFVVLSRMVAGERRPEAVLCGSTNFTENGVYRQANVVHVLRRQDVAERYLDLFEVLFAGADVTATREYINEHNPIDASGGLFAGFSPRSGSVDLEAFVEEIGSARRDVLFCTAFDLNDGIEQALLGEPNDPILRLGLQNSRSQITGYHRDRTADFVATAMVPEGLEGYLRESTAGQRGNILIHTKLIIVDFTSEAPTVISGSHNLSQSASEG
;
A
#
# COMPACT_ATOMS: atom_id res chain seq x y z
N MET A 1 -9.07 4.59 -12.99
CA MET A 1 -10.33 4.90 -13.71
C MET A 1 -11.15 5.85 -12.86
N ARG A 2 -11.77 6.86 -13.46
CA ARG A 2 -12.52 7.90 -12.74
C ARG A 2 -13.78 8.25 -13.50
N GLU A 3 -14.91 8.16 -12.82
CA GLU A 3 -16.21 8.42 -13.44
C GLU A 3 -16.99 9.39 -12.55
N THR A 4 -17.79 10.26 -13.17
CA THR A 4 -18.60 11.25 -12.47
C THR A 4 -20.02 11.22 -13.00
N GLU A 5 -20.98 11.19 -12.09
CA GLU A 5 -22.41 11.18 -12.41
C GLU A 5 -23.15 12.20 -11.58
N LYS A 6 -24.19 12.81 -12.16
CA LYS A 6 -25.05 13.78 -11.47
C LYS A 6 -26.51 13.49 -11.80
N LYS A 7 -27.35 13.46 -10.76
CA LYS A 7 -28.81 13.30 -10.90
C LYS A 7 -29.53 14.04 -9.79
N ASN A 8 -30.61 14.73 -10.15
CA ASN A 8 -31.47 15.47 -9.22
C ASN A 8 -30.71 16.47 -8.32
N GLY A 9 -29.56 17.00 -8.73
CA GLY A 9 -28.76 17.90 -7.89
C GLY A 9 -27.87 17.22 -6.84
N VAL A 10 -27.68 15.90 -6.93
CA VAL A 10 -26.62 15.16 -6.24
C VAL A 10 -25.59 14.74 -7.26
N SER A 11 -24.31 14.86 -6.94
CA SER A 11 -23.20 14.38 -7.77
C SER A 11 -22.34 13.38 -7.01
N VAL A 12 -21.78 12.42 -7.75
CA VAL A 12 -20.81 11.45 -7.24
C VAL A 12 -19.66 11.33 -8.24
N ARG A 13 -18.43 11.33 -7.74
CA ARG A 13 -17.22 10.97 -8.48
C ARG A 13 -16.59 9.75 -7.83
N ALA A 14 -16.38 8.70 -8.62
CA ALA A 14 -15.73 7.47 -8.18
C ALA A 14 -14.29 7.42 -8.69
N TYR A 15 -13.36 7.04 -7.83
CA TYR A 15 -11.95 6.78 -8.13
C TYR A 15 -11.66 5.31 -7.86
N ALA A 16 -11.49 4.52 -8.92
CA ALA A 16 -11.21 3.10 -8.79
C ALA A 16 -9.70 2.82 -8.79
N GLY A 17 -9.25 2.18 -7.71
CA GLY A 17 -7.96 1.51 -7.60
C GLY A 17 -8.08 0.01 -7.89
N THR A 18 -7.13 -0.77 -7.37
CA THR A 18 -7.08 -2.23 -7.55
C THR A 18 -7.99 -2.97 -6.58
N THR A 19 -7.97 -2.59 -5.30
CA THR A 19 -8.75 -3.23 -4.22
C THR A 19 -9.48 -2.21 -3.34
N GLY A 20 -9.70 -1.01 -3.88
CA GLY A 20 -10.38 0.07 -3.20
C GLY A 20 -11.02 1.03 -4.19
N ILE A 21 -12.21 1.52 -3.85
CA ILE A 21 -12.90 2.59 -4.58
C ILE A 21 -13.19 3.73 -3.61
N LEU A 22 -12.73 4.94 -3.96
CA LEU A 22 -13.07 6.17 -3.25
C LEU A 22 -14.22 6.87 -3.97
N LEU A 23 -15.29 7.16 -3.24
CA LEU A 23 -16.41 7.98 -3.69
C LEU A 23 -16.25 9.38 -3.07
N GLY A 24 -16.26 10.41 -3.90
CA GLY A 24 -16.55 11.78 -3.50
C GLY A 24 -17.98 12.12 -3.91
N MET A 25 -18.75 12.72 -3.02
CA MET A 25 -20.14 13.08 -3.27
C MET A 25 -20.38 14.54 -2.90
N ASP A 26 -21.33 15.17 -3.57
CA ASP A 26 -21.73 16.55 -3.30
C ASP A 26 -23.22 16.76 -3.63
N ILE A 27 -23.79 17.82 -3.08
CA ILE A 27 -25.20 18.18 -3.24
C ILE A 27 -25.38 19.69 -3.43
N ASP A 28 -26.24 20.04 -4.39
CA ASP A 28 -26.56 21.42 -4.73
C ASP A 28 -27.11 22.16 -3.50
N GLN A 29 -26.81 23.45 -3.39
CA GLN A 29 -27.01 24.23 -2.16
C GLN A 29 -28.48 24.26 -1.71
N GLU A 30 -29.39 24.38 -2.67
CA GLU A 30 -30.85 24.40 -2.49
C GLU A 30 -31.42 23.08 -1.95
N ARG A 31 -30.66 21.99 -2.01
CA ARG A 31 -31.07 20.65 -1.54
C ARG A 31 -30.52 20.27 -0.17
N ARG A 32 -29.76 21.16 0.48
CA ARG A 32 -29.11 20.90 1.77
C ARG A 32 -30.06 20.97 2.96
N GLU A 33 -31.14 21.73 2.84
CA GLU A 33 -32.12 21.86 3.93
C GLU A 33 -32.74 20.48 4.24
N GLY A 34 -32.65 20.06 5.51
CA GLY A 34 -33.16 18.77 5.98
C GLY A 34 -32.33 17.54 5.59
N LEU A 35 -31.17 17.71 4.96
CA LEU A 35 -30.30 16.58 4.60
C LEU A 35 -29.72 15.92 5.85
N LEU A 36 -29.98 14.63 6.03
CA LEU A 36 -29.41 13.80 7.09
C LEU A 36 -28.07 13.19 6.71
N GLY A 37 -27.80 12.98 5.41
CA GLY A 37 -26.57 12.40 4.89
C GLY A 37 -26.80 11.63 3.60
N PHE A 38 -25.92 10.66 3.32
CA PHE A 38 -25.98 9.84 2.10
C PHE A 38 -26.07 8.35 2.40
N ALA A 39 -27.05 7.67 1.80
CA ALA A 39 -27.11 6.22 1.75
C ALA A 39 -26.42 5.71 0.48
N LEU A 40 -25.67 4.62 0.60
CA LEU A 40 -24.82 4.11 -0.46
C LEU A 40 -25.21 2.67 -0.77
N GLU A 41 -25.66 2.42 -2.00
CA GLU A 41 -25.96 1.09 -2.50
C GLU A 41 -24.86 0.67 -3.48
N ARG A 42 -24.38 -0.57 -3.39
CA ARG A 42 -23.41 -1.15 -4.32
C ARG A 42 -24.01 -2.33 -5.04
N LEU A 43 -23.81 -2.39 -6.35
CA LEU A 43 -23.95 -3.58 -7.19
C LEU A 43 -22.55 -4.13 -7.49
N ASP A 44 -22.29 -5.37 -7.12
CA ASP A 44 -21.10 -6.12 -7.55
C ASP A 44 -21.36 -6.73 -8.93
N GLY A 45 -20.59 -6.32 -9.93
CA GLY A 45 -20.76 -6.78 -11.31
C GLY A 45 -20.37 -8.24 -11.54
N ALA A 46 -19.56 -8.84 -10.66
CA ALA A 46 -19.18 -10.24 -10.75
C ALA A 46 -20.23 -11.17 -10.12
N SER A 47 -20.76 -10.83 -8.95
CA SER A 47 -21.76 -11.67 -8.27
C SER A 47 -23.21 -11.31 -8.62
N GLY A 48 -23.45 -10.09 -9.14
CA GLY A 48 -24.79 -9.53 -9.30
C GLY A 48 -25.46 -9.12 -7.99
N GLU A 49 -24.74 -9.21 -6.86
CA GLU A 49 -25.26 -8.87 -5.54
C GLU A 49 -25.40 -7.36 -5.37
N ARG A 50 -26.59 -6.95 -4.93
CA ARG A 50 -26.91 -5.56 -4.57
C ARG A 50 -27.06 -5.45 -3.07
N GLU A 51 -26.26 -4.59 -2.44
CA GLU A 51 -26.29 -4.38 -0.99
C GLU A 51 -26.19 -2.90 -0.62
N TRP A 52 -26.78 -2.53 0.51
CA TRP A 52 -26.46 -1.28 1.19
C TRP A 52 -25.09 -1.41 1.84
N LEU A 53 -24.20 -0.45 1.59
CA LEU A 53 -22.97 -0.35 2.35
C LEU A 53 -23.30 -0.02 3.80
N SER A 54 -22.43 -0.42 4.72
CA SER A 54 -22.66 -0.26 6.15
C SER A 54 -21.58 0.60 6.81
N GLY A 55 -22.02 1.50 7.69
CA GLY A 55 -21.20 2.19 8.68
C GLY A 55 -21.32 1.53 10.06
N ILE A 56 -20.83 2.20 11.09
CA ILE A 56 -21.02 1.78 12.50
C ILE A 56 -21.46 2.94 13.42
N VAL A 57 -21.66 4.12 12.84
CA VAL A 57 -22.12 5.31 13.56
C VAL A 57 -23.63 5.41 13.37
N SER A 58 -24.36 5.39 14.48
CA SER A 58 -25.81 5.63 14.51
C SER A 58 -26.12 7.11 14.69
N PHE A 59 -27.40 7.48 14.57
CA PHE A 59 -27.86 8.77 15.07
C PHE A 59 -27.75 8.83 16.61
N PRO A 60 -27.65 10.05 17.19
CA PRO A 60 -27.79 10.24 18.62
C PRO A 60 -29.07 9.60 19.16
N ASP A 61 -29.04 9.14 20.41
CA ASP A 61 -30.19 8.57 21.14
C ASP A 61 -30.85 7.35 20.47
N THR A 62 -30.14 6.66 19.58
CA THR A 62 -30.57 5.39 18.98
C THR A 62 -29.90 4.22 19.71
N ASP A 63 -30.70 3.28 20.25
CA ASP A 63 -30.17 2.05 20.84
C ASP A 63 -29.49 1.19 19.75
N HIS A 64 -28.19 0.98 19.89
CA HIS A 64 -27.38 0.19 18.97
C HIS A 64 -26.16 -0.40 19.69
N GLU A 65 -25.83 -1.66 19.38
CA GLU A 65 -24.64 -2.30 19.93
C GLU A 65 -23.37 -1.72 19.30
N ALA A 66 -22.42 -1.27 20.12
CA ALA A 66 -21.16 -0.74 19.62
C ALA A 66 -20.43 -1.74 18.71
N GLY A 67 -19.95 -1.25 17.56
CA GLY A 67 -19.22 -2.02 16.55
C GLY A 67 -20.08 -2.86 15.62
N GLN A 68 -21.41 -2.91 15.81
CA GLN A 68 -22.33 -3.59 14.90
C GLN A 68 -22.48 -2.78 13.60
N PRO A 69 -22.38 -3.40 12.42
CA PRO A 69 -22.60 -2.68 11.16
C PRO A 69 -24.06 -2.23 11.01
N ILE A 70 -24.26 -0.97 10.60
CA ILE A 70 -25.56 -0.38 10.28
C ILE A 70 -25.61 -0.05 8.79
N PRO A 71 -26.60 -0.57 8.03
CA PRO A 71 -26.82 -0.16 6.65
C PRO A 71 -26.99 1.35 6.51
N THR A 72 -26.39 1.93 5.47
CA THR A 72 -26.38 3.39 5.28
C THR A 72 -27.74 3.97 4.89
N ASN A 73 -28.71 3.17 4.48
CA ASN A 73 -30.09 3.61 4.33
C ASN A 73 -30.84 3.78 5.67
N VAL A 74 -30.32 3.20 6.75
CA VAL A 74 -30.85 3.35 8.11
C VAL A 74 -30.08 4.44 8.87
N ALA A 75 -28.75 4.41 8.80
CA ALA A 75 -27.87 5.44 9.35
C ALA A 75 -26.97 6.01 8.24
N PRO A 76 -27.39 7.10 7.57
CA PRO A 76 -26.69 7.66 6.42
C PRO A 76 -25.31 8.19 6.77
N VAL A 77 -24.40 8.12 5.80
CA VAL A 77 -23.06 8.67 5.90
C VAL A 77 -23.15 10.19 6.00
N GLN A 78 -22.78 10.75 7.15
CA GLN A 78 -22.73 12.20 7.40
C GLN A 78 -21.39 12.81 6.96
N ARG A 79 -20.93 12.42 5.75
CA ARG A 79 -19.66 12.84 5.15
C ARG A 79 -19.84 12.92 3.64
N PHE A 80 -18.98 13.71 2.99
CA PHE A 80 -18.97 13.87 1.53
C PHE A 80 -18.01 12.91 0.81
N ARG A 81 -17.53 11.88 1.51
CA ARG A 81 -16.67 10.85 0.94
C ARG A 81 -16.87 9.48 1.59
N TRP A 82 -16.60 8.43 0.84
CA TRP A 82 -16.62 7.05 1.32
C TRP A 82 -15.57 6.20 0.60
N SER A 83 -14.87 5.33 1.33
CA SER A 83 -13.93 4.38 0.73
C SER A 83 -14.42 2.96 0.93
N ASP A 84 -14.64 2.24 -0.17
CA ASP A 84 -14.99 0.82 -0.15
C ASP A 84 -13.74 -0.04 -0.41
N TYR A 85 -13.31 -0.78 0.61
CA TYR A 85 -12.17 -1.70 0.56
C TYR A 85 -12.57 -3.19 0.42
N ARG A 86 -13.85 -3.45 0.08
CA ARG A 86 -14.40 -4.79 -0.15
C ARG A 86 -14.46 -5.16 -1.63
N VAL A 87 -13.82 -4.38 -2.50
CA VAL A 87 -13.77 -4.58 -3.96
C VAL A 87 -12.50 -5.29 -4.40
N TYR A 88 -12.57 -6.01 -5.52
CA TYR A 88 -11.51 -6.86 -6.04
C TYR A 88 -11.02 -6.40 -7.42
N PRO A 89 -9.81 -6.80 -7.86
CA PRO A 89 -9.26 -6.40 -9.15
C PRO A 89 -10.12 -6.84 -10.34
N ASP A 90 -9.97 -6.14 -11.47
CA ASP A 90 -10.63 -6.45 -12.75
C ASP A 90 -12.16 -6.67 -12.68
N THR A 91 -12.83 -5.99 -11.74
CA THR A 91 -14.26 -6.19 -11.46
C THR A 91 -15.02 -4.87 -11.63
N GLU A 92 -16.17 -4.94 -12.27
CA GLU A 92 -17.09 -3.80 -12.40
C GLU A 92 -17.93 -3.65 -11.13
N TYR A 93 -18.11 -2.41 -10.68
CA TYR A 93 -18.97 -2.05 -9.56
C TYR A 93 -19.81 -0.84 -9.93
N SER A 94 -21.09 -0.86 -9.57
CA SER A 94 -21.95 0.32 -9.64
C SER A 94 -22.31 0.78 -8.23
N TYR A 95 -22.24 2.08 -7.99
CA TYR A 95 -22.62 2.71 -6.73
C TYR A 95 -23.75 3.70 -6.96
N THR A 96 -24.87 3.52 -6.27
CA THR A 96 -25.94 4.53 -6.22
C THR A 96 -25.82 5.34 -4.94
N VAL A 97 -25.72 6.67 -5.08
CA VAL A 97 -25.63 7.61 -3.95
C VAL A 97 -26.98 8.28 -3.76
N HIS A 98 -27.61 7.98 -2.63
CA HIS A 98 -28.94 8.49 -2.30
C HIS A 98 -28.85 9.58 -1.22
N PRO A 99 -29.33 10.80 -1.45
CA PRO A 99 -29.51 11.75 -0.36
C PRO A 99 -30.65 11.27 0.55
N VAL A 100 -30.44 11.38 1.87
CA VAL A 100 -31.41 10.96 2.88
C VAL A 100 -31.95 12.17 3.63
N TYR A 101 -33.27 12.26 3.75
CA TYR A 101 -34.02 13.32 4.43
C TYR A 101 -34.92 12.73 5.53
N GLY A 102 -35.91 13.48 5.99
CA GLY A 102 -36.87 13.05 7.00
C GLY A 102 -36.34 13.31 8.41
N SER A 103 -36.44 12.29 9.28
CA SER A 103 -35.92 12.36 10.65
C SER A 103 -35.05 11.15 10.97
N PRO A 104 -34.16 11.23 11.97
CA PRO A 104 -33.38 10.07 12.42
C PRO A 104 -34.19 8.79 12.68
N ALA A 105 -35.42 8.93 13.21
CA ALA A 105 -36.30 7.81 13.49
C ALA A 105 -37.04 7.27 12.24
N GLN A 106 -37.13 8.07 11.18
CA GLN A 106 -37.82 7.76 9.93
C GLN A 106 -37.04 8.38 8.76
N PRO A 107 -35.89 7.79 8.39
CA PRO A 107 -35.08 8.28 7.28
C PRO A 107 -35.80 8.05 5.94
N GLU A 108 -35.79 9.08 5.10
CA GLU A 108 -36.42 9.07 3.78
C GLU A 108 -35.34 9.09 2.68
N VAL A 109 -35.14 7.94 2.04
CA VAL A 109 -34.14 7.76 0.98
C VAL A 109 -34.69 8.31 -0.34
N SER A 110 -34.03 9.32 -0.89
CA SER A 110 -34.38 9.89 -2.19
C SER A 110 -33.51 9.33 -3.32
N GLU A 111 -33.98 9.41 -4.56
CA GLU A 111 -33.22 8.96 -5.72
C GLU A 111 -32.03 9.89 -6.01
N GLY A 112 -30.87 9.30 -6.29
CA GLY A 112 -29.66 10.01 -6.71
C GLY A 112 -28.92 9.31 -7.84
N PRO A 113 -27.69 9.75 -8.17
CA PRO A 113 -26.93 9.22 -9.30
C PRO A 113 -26.38 7.81 -9.02
N THR A 114 -26.26 7.01 -10.09
CA THR A 114 -25.52 5.75 -10.10
C THR A 114 -24.27 5.93 -10.95
N VAL A 115 -23.10 5.67 -10.37
CA VAL A 115 -21.81 5.67 -11.09
C VAL A 115 -21.30 4.25 -11.22
N THR A 116 -20.81 3.87 -12.41
CA THR A 116 -20.22 2.56 -12.66
C THR A 116 -18.73 2.72 -12.94
N VAL A 117 -17.91 1.92 -12.29
CA VAL A 117 -16.46 1.92 -12.46
C VAL A 117 -15.93 0.49 -12.49
N LYS A 118 -14.83 0.28 -13.19
CA LYS A 118 -14.07 -0.97 -13.14
C LYS A 118 -12.80 -0.77 -12.31
N THR A 119 -12.47 -1.72 -11.44
CA THR A 119 -11.19 -1.75 -10.72
C THR A 119 -10.05 -2.13 -11.66
N ALA A 120 -8.83 -1.74 -11.30
CA ALA A 120 -7.66 -2.02 -12.13
C ALA A 120 -7.39 -3.53 -12.23
N ASP A 121 -6.96 -3.97 -13.42
CA ASP A 121 -6.42 -5.32 -13.64
C ASP A 121 -4.96 -5.39 -13.17
N LEU A 122 -4.56 -6.54 -12.62
CA LEU A 122 -3.18 -6.85 -12.24
C LEU A 122 -2.32 -7.34 -13.42
N GLY A 123 -2.94 -7.74 -14.53
CA GLY A 123 -2.34 -8.30 -15.74
C GLY A 123 -1.69 -7.28 -16.69
N GLY A 124 -2.11 -6.00 -16.64
CA GLY A 124 -1.63 -4.93 -17.52
C GLY A 124 -0.16 -4.53 -17.37
N GLU A 125 0.25 -3.46 -18.05
CA GLU A 125 1.65 -2.97 -18.06
C GLU A 125 2.20 -2.72 -16.65
N HIS A 126 1.39 -2.16 -15.74
CA HIS A 126 1.74 -1.91 -14.34
C HIS A 126 0.64 -2.42 -13.41
N GLY A 127 0.91 -3.53 -12.72
CA GLY A 127 0.06 -4.02 -11.63
C GLY A 127 0.49 -3.40 -10.31
N VAL A 128 -0.46 -2.89 -9.52
CA VAL A 128 -0.21 -2.34 -8.18
C VAL A 128 -1.16 -2.99 -7.19
N LEU A 129 -0.61 -3.59 -6.14
CA LEU A 129 -1.40 -4.31 -5.14
C LEU A 129 -0.93 -3.96 -3.73
N PHE A 130 -1.88 -3.61 -2.87
CA PHE A 130 -1.65 -3.39 -1.45
C PHE A 130 -2.14 -4.59 -0.66
N ASN A 131 -1.41 -4.93 0.40
CA ASN A 131 -1.94 -5.88 1.36
C ASN A 131 -3.00 -5.21 2.24
N ARG A 132 -3.73 -6.01 3.03
CA ARG A 132 -4.70 -5.50 4.00
C ARG A 132 -4.06 -5.44 5.39
N ALA A 133 -3.46 -4.31 5.71
CA ALA A 133 -2.90 -4.02 7.04
C ALA A 133 -3.99 -3.70 8.09
N ALA A 134 -4.87 -4.67 8.35
CA ALA A 134 -6.06 -4.47 9.18
C ALA A 134 -6.17 -5.50 10.32
N ALA A 135 -5.06 -6.14 10.72
CA ALA A 135 -5.07 -7.19 11.74
C ALA A 135 -5.57 -6.70 13.12
N ALA A 136 -5.44 -5.41 13.44
CA ALA A 136 -5.93 -4.79 14.68
C ALA A 136 -7.31 -4.15 14.54
N SER A 137 -7.93 -4.25 13.37
CA SER A 137 -9.21 -3.61 13.10
C SER A 137 -10.38 -4.41 13.66
N GLN A 138 -11.45 -3.72 14.02
CA GLN A 138 -12.71 -4.38 14.39
C GLN A 138 -13.27 -5.27 13.28
N ALA A 139 -12.94 -4.99 12.01
CA ALA A 139 -13.33 -5.84 10.89
C ALA A 139 -12.63 -7.20 10.93
N PHE A 140 -11.37 -7.25 11.35
CA PHE A 140 -10.64 -8.49 11.55
C PHE A 140 -11.25 -9.29 12.72
N SER A 141 -11.48 -8.65 13.87
CA SER A 141 -12.09 -9.33 15.03
C SER A 141 -13.49 -9.88 14.73
N ARG A 142 -14.32 -9.16 13.95
CA ARG A 142 -15.63 -9.67 13.49
C ARG A 142 -15.50 -10.85 12.53
N ARG A 143 -14.49 -10.84 11.65
CA ARG A 143 -14.29 -11.90 10.65
C ARG A 143 -13.68 -13.15 11.25
N PHE A 144 -12.81 -13.00 12.25
CA PHE A 144 -12.04 -14.09 12.86
C PHE A 144 -12.15 -14.09 14.40
N PRO A 145 -13.36 -14.20 14.98
CA PRO A 145 -13.54 -14.17 16.43
C PRO A 145 -12.75 -15.28 17.16
N GLN A 146 -12.56 -16.43 16.52
CA GLN A 146 -11.75 -17.54 17.04
C GLN A 146 -10.27 -17.20 17.21
N VAL A 147 -9.74 -16.25 16.42
CA VAL A 147 -8.35 -15.80 16.53
C VAL A 147 -8.19 -14.94 17.79
N GLU A 148 -9.14 -14.05 18.04
CA GLU A 148 -9.16 -13.23 19.25
C GLU A 148 -9.21 -14.10 20.51
N GLU A 149 -10.14 -15.06 20.55
CA GLU A 149 -10.27 -16.01 21.66
C GLU A 149 -8.98 -16.80 21.89
N ALA A 150 -8.32 -17.25 20.82
CA ALA A 150 -7.07 -18.01 20.91
C ALA A 150 -5.91 -17.16 21.45
N ILE A 151 -5.85 -15.88 21.08
CA ILE A 151 -4.86 -14.90 21.58
C ILE A 151 -5.13 -14.58 23.05
N GLU A 152 -6.38 -14.30 23.43
CA GLU A 152 -6.77 -14.04 24.82
C GLU A 152 -6.46 -15.23 25.73
N THR A 153 -6.82 -16.44 25.29
CA THR A 153 -6.49 -17.69 25.99
C THR A 153 -4.99 -17.83 26.18
N ALA A 154 -4.20 -17.63 25.12
CA ALA A 154 -2.74 -17.74 25.17
C ALA A 154 -2.13 -16.80 26.21
N ARG A 155 -2.63 -15.56 26.30
CA ARG A 155 -2.18 -14.58 27.29
C ARG A 155 -2.54 -14.97 28.71
N LYS A 156 -3.78 -15.39 28.94
CA LYS A 156 -4.25 -15.82 30.26
C LYS A 156 -3.40 -16.97 30.80
N GLU A 157 -2.98 -17.86 29.90
CA GLU A 157 -2.12 -19.01 30.18
C GLU A 157 -0.62 -18.68 30.16
N LYS A 158 -0.22 -17.45 29.78
CA LYS A 158 1.17 -17.01 29.59
C LYS A 158 1.97 -17.92 28.65
N ARG A 159 1.33 -18.44 27.61
CA ARG A 159 1.96 -19.24 26.55
C ARG A 159 2.27 -18.39 25.32
N GLU A 160 3.07 -18.95 24.42
CA GLU A 160 3.26 -18.35 23.10
C GLU A 160 1.94 -18.25 22.33
N LEU A 161 1.87 -17.20 21.52
CA LEU A 161 0.71 -16.93 20.68
C LEU A 161 0.67 -17.94 19.55
N PRO A 162 -0.51 -18.50 19.24
CA PRO A 162 -0.65 -19.40 18.11
C PRO A 162 -0.36 -18.64 16.81
N PRO A 163 0.12 -19.33 15.76
CA PRO A 163 0.18 -18.75 14.43
C PRO A 163 -1.24 -18.38 13.98
N LEU A 164 -1.33 -17.37 13.10
CA LEU A 164 -2.61 -17.01 12.50
C LEU A 164 -3.09 -18.15 11.59
N PRO A 165 -4.40 -18.47 11.58
CA PRO A 165 -4.97 -19.42 10.63
C PRO A 165 -4.74 -18.98 9.18
N GLU A 166 -4.64 -19.95 8.27
CA GLU A 166 -4.40 -19.71 6.84
C GLU A 166 -5.43 -18.76 6.22
N GLU A 167 -6.72 -18.89 6.56
CA GLU A 167 -7.77 -17.99 6.06
C GLU A 167 -7.56 -16.53 6.52
N ALA A 168 -7.05 -16.33 7.73
CA ALA A 168 -6.72 -15.00 8.25
C ALA A 168 -5.50 -14.41 7.51
N LEU A 169 -4.47 -15.23 7.28
CA LEU A 169 -3.30 -14.83 6.50
C LEU A 169 -3.67 -14.47 5.06
N ALA A 170 -4.50 -15.27 4.39
CA ALA A 170 -4.99 -14.97 3.04
C ALA A 170 -5.80 -13.67 3.00
N TRP A 171 -6.66 -13.45 4.00
CA TRP A 171 -7.44 -12.21 4.12
C TRP A 171 -6.55 -10.98 4.33
N LEU A 172 -5.47 -11.12 5.10
CA LEU A 172 -4.49 -10.05 5.35
C LEU A 172 -3.54 -9.82 4.16
N SER A 173 -3.10 -10.88 3.48
CA SER A 173 -2.27 -10.80 2.27
C SER A 173 -2.95 -9.96 1.20
N ARG A 174 -4.28 -10.10 1.07
CA ARG A 174 -5.08 -9.45 0.02
C ARG A 174 -4.51 -9.69 -1.39
N GLY A 175 -3.89 -10.85 -1.62
CA GLY A 175 -3.29 -11.21 -2.89
C GLY A 175 -1.82 -10.83 -3.04
N VAL A 176 -1.18 -10.14 -2.08
CA VAL A 176 0.23 -9.73 -2.18
C VAL A 176 1.18 -10.92 -2.22
N LEU A 177 1.03 -11.88 -1.30
CA LEU A 177 1.82 -13.12 -1.33
C LEU A 177 1.62 -13.85 -2.66
N GLU A 178 0.35 -14.00 -3.05
CA GLU A 178 -0.07 -14.71 -4.24
C GLU A 178 0.51 -14.04 -5.50
N GLN A 179 0.59 -12.72 -5.53
CA GLN A 179 1.19 -11.96 -6.63
C GLN A 179 2.71 -12.11 -6.68
N ILE A 180 3.40 -12.15 -5.53
CA ILE A 180 4.85 -12.43 -5.45
C ILE A 180 5.14 -13.85 -5.95
N VAL A 181 4.43 -14.85 -5.42
CA VAL A 181 4.59 -16.25 -5.81
C VAL A 181 4.27 -16.45 -7.28
N ARG A 182 3.14 -15.92 -7.77
CA ARG A 182 2.77 -15.97 -9.21
C ARG A 182 3.84 -15.33 -10.10
N PHE A 183 4.48 -14.25 -9.65
CA PHE A 183 5.54 -13.61 -10.42
C PHE A 183 6.77 -14.54 -10.54
N LEU A 184 7.18 -15.18 -9.44
CA LEU A 184 8.28 -16.15 -9.42
C LEU A 184 7.95 -17.40 -10.27
N GLU A 185 6.70 -17.85 -10.23
CA GLU A 185 6.23 -19.03 -10.97
C GLU A 185 6.16 -18.83 -12.49
N LYS A 186 6.20 -17.58 -12.99
CA LYS A 186 6.35 -17.32 -14.43
C LYS A 186 7.64 -17.93 -15.01
N ALA A 187 8.68 -18.04 -14.19
CA ALA A 187 9.90 -18.73 -14.56
C ALA A 187 9.69 -20.25 -14.45
N VAL A 188 9.39 -20.89 -15.58
CA VAL A 188 8.91 -22.29 -15.61
C VAL A 188 9.99 -23.33 -15.92
N ASP A 189 11.13 -22.94 -16.46
CA ASP A 189 12.17 -23.85 -16.97
C ASP A 189 13.53 -23.13 -17.15
N PRO A 190 14.59 -23.80 -17.66
CA PRO A 190 15.91 -23.19 -17.88
C PRO A 190 15.98 -22.07 -18.92
N THR A 191 14.90 -21.81 -19.68
CA THR A 191 14.80 -20.63 -20.57
C THR A 191 14.46 -19.35 -19.80
N TRP A 192 14.34 -19.43 -18.48
CA TRP A 192 14.04 -18.31 -17.61
C TRP A 192 15.11 -18.06 -16.56
N ALA A 193 15.07 -16.84 -16.04
CA ALA A 193 16.01 -16.29 -15.09
C ALA A 193 15.29 -15.42 -14.06
N LEU A 194 15.73 -15.49 -12.80
CA LEU A 194 15.26 -14.65 -11.70
C LEU A 194 16.46 -13.99 -11.02
N ASP A 195 16.42 -12.67 -10.85
CA ASP A 195 17.44 -11.88 -10.17
C ASP A 195 16.82 -11.10 -9.01
N ILE A 196 17.16 -11.48 -7.77
CA ILE A 196 16.47 -11.04 -6.55
C ILE A 196 17.41 -10.18 -5.71
N ALA A 197 17.08 -8.91 -5.48
CA ALA A 197 17.78 -8.07 -4.50
C ALA A 197 16.84 -7.79 -3.32
N ILE A 198 17.23 -8.22 -2.12
CA ILE A 198 16.30 -8.27 -0.98
C ILE A 198 16.95 -7.90 0.37
N TYR A 199 16.21 -7.12 1.16
CA TYR A 199 16.57 -6.78 2.54
C TYR A 199 16.29 -7.94 3.50
N GLU A 200 15.02 -8.32 3.66
CA GLU A 200 14.58 -9.43 4.52
C GLU A 200 14.03 -10.56 3.66
N TYR A 201 14.62 -11.75 3.77
CA TYR A 201 14.26 -12.95 3.01
C TYR A 201 13.88 -14.09 3.96
N GLU A 202 12.62 -14.12 4.39
CA GLU A 202 12.19 -14.93 5.54
C GLU A 202 10.93 -15.76 5.30
N LEU A 203 9.98 -15.23 4.52
CA LEU A 203 8.66 -15.83 4.41
C LEU A 203 8.74 -17.14 3.65
N ALA A 204 8.45 -18.24 4.35
CA ALA A 204 8.70 -19.59 3.89
C ALA A 204 8.05 -19.92 2.53
N ASP A 205 6.86 -19.38 2.24
CA ASP A 205 6.20 -19.54 0.93
C ASP A 205 7.01 -18.93 -0.22
N ILE A 206 7.62 -17.76 0.00
CA ILE A 206 8.46 -17.11 -1.00
C ILE A 206 9.79 -17.87 -1.14
N VAL A 207 10.39 -18.29 -0.01
CA VAL A 207 11.61 -19.12 -0.02
C VAL A 207 11.38 -20.39 -0.85
N ARG A 208 10.30 -21.13 -0.57
CA ARG A 208 9.90 -22.33 -1.31
C ARG A 208 9.64 -22.05 -2.79
N ALA A 209 9.02 -20.92 -3.13
CA ALA A 209 8.76 -20.58 -4.53
C ALA A 209 10.05 -20.35 -5.33
N VAL A 210 11.06 -19.71 -4.72
CA VAL A 210 12.39 -19.52 -5.32
C VAL A 210 13.13 -20.85 -5.45
N GLU A 211 13.09 -21.69 -4.41
CA GLU A 211 13.69 -23.04 -4.46
C GLU A 211 13.02 -23.92 -5.53
N ALA A 212 11.69 -23.86 -5.64
CA ALA A 212 10.96 -24.57 -6.69
C ALA A 212 11.34 -24.05 -8.08
N ALA A 213 11.60 -22.75 -8.26
CA ALA A 213 12.09 -22.21 -9.52
C ALA A 213 13.48 -22.78 -9.86
N ARG A 214 14.41 -22.80 -8.91
CA ARG A 214 15.71 -23.47 -9.06
C ARG A 214 15.54 -24.93 -9.45
N ASP A 215 14.64 -25.66 -8.80
CA ASP A 215 14.42 -27.09 -9.06
C ASP A 215 13.85 -27.36 -10.46
N ARG A 216 13.13 -26.39 -11.04
CA ARG A 216 12.73 -26.40 -12.46
C ARG A 216 13.88 -26.07 -13.42
N GLY A 217 15.06 -25.71 -12.90
CA GLY A 217 16.24 -25.35 -13.66
C GLY A 217 16.31 -23.87 -14.07
N VAL A 218 15.45 -23.02 -13.52
CA VAL A 218 15.50 -21.55 -13.70
C VAL A 218 16.84 -21.01 -13.19
N GLN A 219 17.43 -20.04 -13.90
CA GLN A 219 18.65 -19.39 -13.44
C GLN A 219 18.36 -18.34 -12.35
N VAL A 220 18.50 -18.73 -11.09
CA VAL A 220 18.28 -17.86 -9.93
C VAL A 220 19.59 -17.22 -9.46
N ARG A 221 19.57 -15.90 -9.24
CA ARG A 221 20.62 -15.15 -8.51
C ARG A 221 20.02 -14.30 -7.40
N VAL A 222 20.72 -14.19 -6.27
CA VAL A 222 20.27 -13.41 -5.11
C VAL A 222 21.36 -12.50 -4.59
N VAL A 223 21.07 -11.20 -4.47
CA VAL A 223 21.80 -10.26 -3.62
C VAL A 223 20.98 -10.04 -2.35
N TYR A 224 21.58 -10.28 -1.18
CA TYR A 224 20.88 -10.14 0.09
C TYR A 224 21.59 -9.16 1.03
N HIS A 225 20.83 -8.51 1.91
CA HIS A 225 21.41 -7.66 2.94
C HIS A 225 22.34 -8.47 3.86
N ALA A 226 23.56 -7.94 4.05
CA ALA A 226 24.50 -8.44 5.03
C ALA A 226 25.16 -7.29 5.80
N LYS A 227 25.37 -7.48 7.10
CA LYS A 227 26.09 -6.57 7.99
C LYS A 227 26.79 -7.38 9.09
N GLU A 228 27.90 -6.87 9.60
CA GLU A 228 28.60 -7.47 10.74
C GLU A 228 27.71 -7.50 11.99
N ASP A 229 27.70 -8.64 12.68
CA ASP A 229 26.90 -8.90 13.90
C ASP A 229 25.40 -8.58 13.77
N ASP A 230 24.82 -8.89 12.62
CA ASP A 230 23.43 -8.58 12.30
C ASP A 230 22.53 -9.82 12.24
N GLU A 231 21.38 -9.77 12.92
CA GLU A 231 20.42 -10.89 12.99
C GLU A 231 19.77 -11.17 11.64
N GLN A 232 19.42 -10.12 10.89
CA GLN A 232 18.80 -10.26 9.57
C GLN A 232 19.73 -10.98 8.59
N THR A 233 21.04 -10.71 8.68
CA THR A 233 22.07 -11.40 7.91
C THR A 233 22.04 -12.91 8.15
N GLN A 234 21.97 -13.34 9.42
CA GLN A 234 21.92 -14.76 9.78
C GLN A 234 20.65 -15.42 9.26
N ILE A 235 19.50 -14.75 9.38
CA ILE A 235 18.22 -15.27 8.86
C ILE A 235 18.27 -15.43 7.34
N ASN A 236 18.77 -14.42 6.62
CA ASN A 236 18.94 -14.49 5.17
C ASN A 236 19.85 -15.67 4.76
N GLU A 237 20.99 -15.84 5.44
CA GLU A 237 21.94 -16.92 5.14
C GLU A 237 21.33 -18.32 5.33
N VAL A 238 20.58 -18.53 6.42
CA VAL A 238 19.86 -19.78 6.68
C VAL A 238 18.85 -20.07 5.56
N ASN A 239 18.03 -19.08 5.18
CA ASN A 239 17.01 -19.25 4.15
C ASN A 239 17.57 -19.35 2.73
N LEU A 240 18.84 -18.99 2.54
CA LEU A 240 19.54 -19.11 1.25
C LEU A 240 20.45 -20.35 1.19
N LEU A 241 20.48 -21.22 2.21
CA LEU A 241 21.31 -22.43 2.21
C LEU A 241 21.05 -23.35 1.00
N GLY A 242 19.80 -23.40 0.53
CA GLY A 242 19.42 -24.18 -0.66
C GLY A 242 20.01 -23.64 -1.97
N LEU A 243 20.48 -22.39 -2.03
CA LEU A 243 21.08 -21.84 -3.24
C LEU A 243 22.60 -22.08 -3.28
N PRO A 244 23.17 -22.43 -4.45
CA PRO A 244 24.61 -22.66 -4.59
C PRO A 244 25.39 -21.36 -4.32
N PRO A 245 26.63 -21.43 -3.79
CA PRO A 245 27.40 -20.25 -3.44
C PRO A 245 27.56 -19.23 -4.58
N GLY A 246 27.73 -19.68 -5.82
CA GLY A 246 27.85 -18.79 -6.99
C GLY A 246 26.56 -18.10 -7.43
N ALA A 247 25.40 -18.49 -6.87
CA ALA A 247 24.09 -17.89 -7.15
C ALA A 247 23.68 -16.87 -6.09
N LYS A 248 24.46 -16.66 -5.04
CA LYS A 248 24.12 -15.72 -3.97
C LYS A 248 25.30 -14.84 -3.59
N ARG A 249 25.03 -13.59 -3.25
CA ARG A 249 26.06 -12.63 -2.85
C ARG A 249 25.58 -11.76 -1.69
N PRO A 250 26.31 -11.73 -0.57
CA PRO A 250 26.02 -10.76 0.49
C PRO A 250 26.37 -9.35 0.00
N ARG A 251 25.47 -8.40 0.22
CA ARG A 251 25.75 -6.98 0.09
C ARG A 251 26.14 -6.44 1.47
N LEU A 252 27.44 -6.48 1.75
CA LEU A 252 27.99 -6.03 3.02
C LEU A 252 27.92 -4.49 3.11
N THR A 253 27.17 -3.99 4.08
CA THR A 253 26.97 -2.55 4.30
C THR A 253 27.05 -2.20 5.78
N SER A 254 27.46 -0.97 6.10
CA SER A 254 27.40 -0.45 7.48
C SER A 254 25.98 -0.05 7.91
N ARG A 255 25.14 0.28 6.92
CA ARG A 255 23.69 0.51 7.05
C ARG A 255 22.89 -0.64 6.41
N ILE A 256 21.62 -0.44 6.12
CA ILE A 256 20.74 -1.46 5.52
C ILE A 256 20.78 -1.44 3.99
N CYS A 257 20.77 -2.63 3.37
CA CYS A 257 20.54 -2.79 1.93
C CYS A 257 19.03 -2.93 1.70
N HIS A 258 18.33 -1.82 1.41
CA HIS A 258 16.87 -1.78 1.51
C HIS A 258 16.11 -2.19 0.23
N HIS A 259 16.74 -2.90 -0.70
CA HIS A 259 16.07 -3.39 -1.91
C HIS A 259 14.99 -4.44 -1.58
N LYS A 260 13.90 -4.43 -2.36
CA LYS A 260 12.92 -5.54 -2.45
C LYS A 260 12.47 -5.64 -3.90
N PHE A 261 13.28 -6.27 -4.74
CA PHE A 261 12.89 -6.47 -6.15
C PHE A 261 13.29 -7.83 -6.70
N VAL A 262 12.56 -8.25 -7.73
CA VAL A 262 12.84 -9.44 -8.53
C VAL A 262 12.74 -9.07 -10.00
N VAL A 263 13.81 -9.25 -10.77
CA VAL A 263 13.77 -9.16 -12.24
C VAL A 263 13.50 -10.54 -12.81
N LEU A 264 12.51 -10.61 -13.71
CA LEU A 264 12.20 -11.79 -14.50
C LEU A 264 12.78 -11.61 -15.91
N SER A 265 13.61 -12.55 -16.34
CA SER A 265 14.26 -12.51 -17.66
C SER A 265 14.09 -13.80 -18.43
N ARG A 266 14.04 -13.70 -19.76
CA ARG A 266 14.29 -14.82 -20.66
C ARG A 266 15.79 -15.03 -20.83
N MET A 267 16.20 -16.29 -20.93
CA MET A 267 17.53 -16.67 -21.34
C MET A 267 17.57 -16.83 -22.85
N VAL A 268 18.32 -15.97 -23.54
CA VAL A 268 18.50 -16.01 -25.00
C VAL A 268 19.99 -16.00 -25.31
N ALA A 269 20.50 -17.06 -25.96
CA ALA A 269 21.92 -17.22 -26.28
C ALA A 269 22.86 -17.08 -25.05
N GLY A 270 22.41 -17.47 -23.87
CA GLY A 270 23.16 -17.35 -22.62
C GLY A 270 23.06 -15.99 -21.93
N GLU A 271 22.37 -15.03 -22.51
CA GLU A 271 22.15 -13.69 -21.96
C GLU A 271 20.75 -13.55 -21.35
N ARG A 272 20.64 -12.68 -20.35
CA ARG A 272 19.36 -12.29 -19.73
C ARG A 272 18.69 -11.21 -20.58
N ARG A 273 17.46 -11.47 -21.00
CA ARG A 273 16.56 -10.51 -21.65
C ARG A 273 15.42 -10.20 -20.69
N PRO A 274 15.50 -9.10 -19.91
CA PRO A 274 14.54 -8.80 -18.86
C PRO A 274 13.17 -8.43 -19.45
N GLU A 275 12.10 -9.02 -18.93
CA GLU A 275 10.72 -8.82 -19.39
C GLU A 275 9.87 -8.03 -18.38
N ALA A 276 10.14 -8.23 -17.09
CA ALA A 276 9.36 -7.61 -16.04
C ALA A 276 10.15 -7.49 -14.74
N VAL A 277 9.71 -6.59 -13.87
CA VAL A 277 10.22 -6.44 -12.50
C VAL A 277 9.08 -6.42 -11.50
N LEU A 278 9.25 -7.14 -10.41
CA LEU A 278 8.47 -6.98 -9.19
C LEU A 278 9.26 -6.09 -8.23
N CYS A 279 8.65 -5.05 -7.67
CA CYS A 279 9.29 -4.18 -6.68
C CYS A 279 8.26 -3.58 -5.71
N GLY A 280 8.69 -2.75 -4.76
CA GLY A 280 7.78 -2.01 -3.88
C GLY A 280 8.32 -1.84 -2.47
N SER A 281 7.43 -1.62 -1.51
CA SER A 281 7.79 -1.44 -0.09
C SER A 281 7.83 -2.76 0.70
N THR A 282 7.29 -3.85 0.12
CA THR A 282 7.04 -5.13 0.80
C THR A 282 8.32 -5.93 1.02
N ASN A 283 8.74 -6.09 2.27
CA ASN A 283 9.74 -7.10 2.65
C ASN A 283 9.16 -8.52 2.54
N PHE A 284 10.00 -9.52 2.29
CA PHE A 284 9.58 -10.92 2.19
C PHE A 284 9.54 -11.56 3.58
N THR A 285 8.70 -11.01 4.46
CA THR A 285 8.48 -11.45 5.85
C THR A 285 6.99 -11.55 6.15
N GLU A 286 6.62 -12.25 7.23
CA GLU A 286 5.22 -12.28 7.69
C GLU A 286 4.70 -10.86 7.99
N ASN A 287 5.53 -10.00 8.58
CA ASN A 287 5.15 -8.63 8.89
C ASN A 287 4.91 -7.82 7.62
N GLY A 288 5.83 -7.93 6.65
CA GLY A 288 5.76 -7.21 5.39
C GLY A 288 4.51 -7.56 4.58
N VAL A 289 4.17 -8.85 4.50
CA VAL A 289 3.07 -9.36 3.68
C VAL A 289 1.72 -9.26 4.38
N TYR A 290 1.63 -9.53 5.69
CA TYR A 290 0.32 -9.68 6.36
C TYR A 290 -0.06 -8.53 7.30
N ARG A 291 0.87 -7.69 7.76
CA ARG A 291 0.60 -6.82 8.92
C ARG A 291 0.84 -5.35 8.66
N GLN A 292 1.98 -5.03 8.08
CA GLN A 292 2.36 -3.66 7.73
C GLN A 292 1.67 -3.23 6.45
N ALA A 293 1.24 -1.97 6.35
CA ALA A 293 0.65 -1.47 5.10
C ALA A 293 1.76 -1.32 4.07
N ASN A 294 1.74 -2.18 3.05
CA ASN A 294 2.77 -2.29 2.03
C ASN A 294 2.16 -2.41 0.64
N VAL A 295 3.01 -2.17 -0.36
CA VAL A 295 2.64 -2.26 -1.78
C VAL A 295 3.64 -3.14 -2.54
N VAL A 296 3.10 -3.88 -3.50
CA VAL A 296 3.84 -4.55 -4.57
C VAL A 296 3.45 -3.93 -5.91
N HIS A 297 4.47 -3.62 -6.68
CA HIS A 297 4.37 -3.23 -8.09
C HIS A 297 4.90 -4.37 -8.95
N VAL A 298 4.22 -4.63 -10.06
CA VAL A 298 4.69 -5.50 -11.14
C VAL A 298 4.69 -4.69 -12.42
N LEU A 299 5.86 -4.33 -12.91
CA LEU A 299 6.03 -3.61 -14.17
C LEU A 299 6.44 -4.59 -15.26
N ARG A 300 5.62 -4.70 -16.30
CA ARG A 300 5.84 -5.53 -17.50
C ARG A 300 6.39 -4.67 -18.62
N ARG A 301 7.50 -4.01 -18.33
CA ARG A 301 8.17 -3.04 -19.18
C ARG A 301 9.63 -3.41 -19.29
N GLN A 302 10.07 -3.68 -20.52
CA GLN A 302 11.44 -4.08 -20.79
C GLN A 302 12.43 -2.98 -20.35
N ASP A 303 12.18 -1.71 -20.71
CA ASP A 303 13.07 -0.59 -20.38
C ASP A 303 13.26 -0.39 -18.86
N VAL A 304 12.20 -0.60 -18.07
CA VAL A 304 12.29 -0.56 -16.60
C VAL A 304 13.02 -1.78 -16.07
N ALA A 305 12.69 -2.98 -16.56
CA ALA A 305 13.31 -4.22 -16.11
C ALA A 305 14.81 -4.27 -16.45
N GLU A 306 15.23 -3.69 -17.58
CA GLU A 306 16.63 -3.48 -17.97
C GLU A 306 17.36 -2.65 -16.92
N ARG A 307 16.83 -1.49 -16.51
CA ARG A 307 17.46 -0.64 -15.48
C ARG A 307 17.64 -1.35 -14.14
N TYR A 308 16.67 -2.17 -13.73
CA TYR A 308 16.79 -2.98 -12.52
C TYR A 308 17.82 -4.11 -12.67
N LEU A 309 17.90 -4.75 -13.84
CA LEU A 309 18.90 -5.77 -14.12
C LEU A 309 20.30 -5.16 -14.13
N ASP A 310 20.48 -4.00 -14.75
CA ASP A 310 21.74 -3.28 -14.82
C ASP A 310 22.28 -2.94 -13.41
N LEU A 311 21.42 -2.41 -12.54
CA LEU A 311 21.76 -2.23 -11.13
C LEU A 311 22.09 -3.57 -10.45
N PHE A 312 21.28 -4.61 -10.70
CA PHE A 312 21.50 -5.93 -10.12
C PHE A 312 22.88 -6.48 -10.50
N GLU A 313 23.33 -6.33 -11.75
CA GLU A 313 24.67 -6.78 -12.17
C GLU A 313 25.78 -6.07 -11.40
N VAL A 314 25.64 -4.77 -11.14
CA VAL A 314 26.61 -3.99 -10.33
C VAL A 314 26.67 -4.52 -8.89
N LEU A 315 25.50 -4.75 -8.28
CA LEU A 315 25.41 -5.31 -6.93
C LEU A 315 25.97 -6.74 -6.88
N PHE A 316 25.61 -7.56 -7.87
CA PHE A 316 26.01 -8.95 -7.97
C PHE A 316 27.47 -9.10 -8.40
N ALA A 317 28.11 -8.10 -9.00
CA ALA A 317 29.56 -8.07 -9.21
C ALA A 317 30.34 -7.83 -7.91
N GLY A 318 29.66 -7.39 -6.84
CA GLY A 318 30.26 -7.10 -5.55
C GLY A 318 30.75 -5.67 -5.39
N ALA A 319 30.19 -4.72 -6.16
CA ALA A 319 30.41 -3.30 -5.92
C ALA A 319 30.10 -2.95 -4.45
N ASP A 320 30.85 -2.02 -3.87
CA ASP A 320 30.52 -1.46 -2.55
C ASP A 320 29.53 -0.29 -2.67
N VAL A 321 29.21 0.35 -1.56
CA VAL A 321 28.28 1.50 -1.52
C VAL A 321 28.79 2.66 -2.39
N THR A 322 30.10 2.92 -2.41
CA THR A 322 30.69 4.03 -3.16
C THR A 322 30.63 3.76 -4.66
N ALA A 323 31.09 2.60 -5.12
CA ALA A 323 31.03 2.22 -6.53
C ALA A 323 29.59 2.14 -7.04
N THR A 324 28.65 1.71 -6.19
CA THR A 324 27.22 1.69 -6.55
C THR A 324 26.67 3.12 -6.69
N ARG A 325 27.04 4.05 -5.79
CA ARG A 325 26.65 5.46 -5.89
C ARG A 325 27.18 6.11 -7.16
N GLU A 326 28.46 5.87 -7.48
CA GLU A 326 29.09 6.36 -8.71
C GLU A 326 28.36 5.85 -9.95
N TYR A 327 28.07 4.55 -10.00
CA TYR A 327 27.29 3.94 -11.07
C TYR A 327 25.90 4.56 -11.23
N ILE A 328 25.14 4.70 -10.13
CA ILE A 328 23.78 5.28 -10.15
C ILE A 328 23.80 6.73 -10.63
N ASN A 329 24.75 7.53 -10.14
CA ASN A 329 24.86 8.94 -10.55
C ASN A 329 25.15 9.08 -12.06
N GLU A 330 25.94 8.18 -12.64
CA GLU A 330 26.29 8.19 -14.06
C GLU A 330 25.17 7.61 -14.95
N HIS A 331 24.57 6.49 -14.56
CA HIS A 331 23.71 5.67 -15.43
C HIS A 331 22.21 5.83 -15.17
N ASN A 332 21.83 6.42 -14.02
CA ASN A 332 20.43 6.66 -13.66
C ASN A 332 20.24 8.11 -13.16
N PRO A 333 20.61 9.14 -13.95
CA PRO A 333 20.33 10.54 -13.59
C PRO A 333 18.81 10.74 -13.47
N ILE A 334 18.40 11.60 -12.53
CA ILE A 334 16.99 11.89 -12.32
C ILE A 334 16.44 12.63 -13.53
N ASP A 335 15.36 12.07 -14.09
CA ASP A 335 14.64 12.65 -15.21
C ASP A 335 13.15 12.74 -14.86
N ALA A 336 12.73 13.95 -14.48
CA ALA A 336 11.33 14.25 -14.15
C ALA A 336 10.47 14.54 -15.40
N SER A 337 11.04 14.50 -16.61
CA SER A 337 10.30 14.80 -17.84
C SER A 337 9.50 13.62 -18.40
N GLY A 338 9.80 12.40 -17.96
CA GLY A 338 9.11 11.17 -18.37
C GLY A 338 7.90 10.85 -17.51
N GLY A 339 6.89 10.17 -18.10
CA GLY A 339 5.70 9.71 -17.35
C GLY A 339 5.95 8.58 -16.34
N LEU A 340 7.17 8.03 -16.29
CA LEU A 340 7.59 7.01 -15.34
C LEU A 340 9.11 7.09 -15.15
N PHE A 341 9.55 7.17 -13.89
CA PHE A 341 10.97 7.10 -13.53
C PHE A 341 11.20 6.02 -12.47
N ALA A 342 12.06 5.06 -12.78
CA ALA A 342 12.57 4.10 -11.81
C ALA A 342 13.93 4.61 -11.30
N GLY A 343 13.91 5.13 -10.07
CA GLY A 343 15.08 5.69 -9.40
C GLY A 343 15.70 4.73 -8.40
N PHE A 344 17.03 4.77 -8.30
CA PHE A 344 17.80 4.03 -7.29
C PHE A 344 18.59 4.96 -6.37
N SER A 345 18.94 4.46 -5.19
CA SER A 345 19.83 5.09 -4.22
C SER A 345 20.88 4.05 -3.79
N PRO A 346 22.09 4.43 -3.36
CA PRO A 346 22.49 5.78 -2.93
C PRO A 346 22.85 6.75 -4.08
N ARG A 347 22.79 8.05 -3.80
CA ARG A 347 23.15 9.17 -4.67
C ARG A 347 24.02 10.18 -3.95
N SER A 348 24.74 11.00 -4.71
CA SER A 348 25.50 12.12 -4.13
C SER A 348 24.60 13.34 -3.93
N GLY A 349 24.75 14.02 -2.80
CA GLY A 349 24.15 15.34 -2.56
C GLY A 349 22.63 15.34 -2.42
N SER A 350 22.00 14.20 -2.10
CA SER A 350 20.55 14.14 -1.87
C SER A 350 19.66 14.60 -3.04
N VAL A 351 20.16 14.49 -4.29
CA VAL A 351 19.44 14.97 -5.48
C VAL A 351 18.06 14.31 -5.72
N ASP A 352 17.85 13.09 -5.21
CA ASP A 352 16.53 12.44 -5.21
C ASP A 352 15.55 13.09 -4.24
N LEU A 353 16.00 13.44 -3.03
CA LEU A 353 15.18 14.19 -2.08
C LEU A 353 14.83 15.57 -2.63
N GLU A 354 15.78 16.27 -3.25
CA GLU A 354 15.53 17.57 -3.90
C GLU A 354 14.45 17.43 -4.99
N ALA A 355 14.56 16.43 -5.86
CA ALA A 355 13.56 16.17 -6.89
C ALA A 355 12.18 15.84 -6.31
N PHE A 356 12.11 15.07 -5.22
CA PHE A 356 10.84 14.79 -4.54
C PHE A 356 10.25 16.06 -3.92
N VAL A 357 11.06 16.93 -3.30
CA VAL A 357 10.61 18.22 -2.77
C VAL A 357 10.06 19.11 -3.88
N GLU A 358 10.75 19.22 -5.01
CA GLU A 358 10.30 20.01 -6.16
C GLU A 358 8.97 19.50 -6.71
N GLU A 359 8.82 18.18 -6.88
CA GLU A 359 7.58 17.57 -7.36
C GLU A 359 6.41 17.84 -6.40
N ILE A 360 6.61 17.66 -5.09
CA ILE A 360 5.58 17.94 -4.08
C ILE A 360 5.23 19.44 -4.04
N GLY A 361 6.24 20.30 -4.16
CA GLY A 361 6.06 21.76 -4.22
C GLY A 361 5.36 22.25 -5.48
N SER A 362 5.33 21.43 -6.53
CA SER A 362 4.65 21.75 -7.80
C SER A 362 3.13 21.63 -7.73
N ALA A 363 2.60 21.00 -6.67
CA ALA A 363 1.17 20.72 -6.48
C ALA A 363 0.28 21.93 -6.77
N ARG A 364 -0.84 21.69 -7.46
CA ARG A 364 -1.81 22.71 -7.86
C ARG A 364 -3.19 22.54 -7.22
N ARG A 365 -3.50 21.35 -6.70
CA ARG A 365 -4.81 21.01 -6.15
C ARG A 365 -4.70 20.34 -4.81
N ASP A 366 -3.94 19.26 -4.73
CA ASP A 366 -3.92 18.42 -3.55
C ASP A 366 -2.65 17.58 -3.45
N VAL A 367 -2.30 17.21 -2.22
CA VAL A 367 -1.21 16.27 -1.91
C VAL A 367 -1.73 15.26 -0.91
N LEU A 368 -1.70 13.98 -1.29
CA LEU A 368 -2.06 12.87 -0.41
C LEU A 368 -0.80 12.09 -0.05
N PHE A 369 -0.61 11.74 1.21
CA PHE A 369 0.58 10.99 1.60
C PHE A 369 0.37 9.98 2.73
N CYS A 370 1.17 8.93 2.68
CA CYS A 370 1.23 7.87 3.67
C CYS A 370 2.69 7.47 3.78
N THR A 371 3.36 7.95 4.83
CA THR A 371 4.80 7.82 5.01
C THR A 371 5.13 7.13 6.33
N ALA A 372 6.37 6.66 6.43
CA ALA A 372 6.87 5.97 7.59
C ALA A 372 8.24 6.55 7.95
N PHE A 373 8.60 6.47 9.23
CA PHE A 373 9.91 6.89 9.77
C PHE A 373 10.15 8.40 9.78
N ASP A 374 11.36 8.78 10.17
CA ASP A 374 11.84 10.16 10.17
C ASP A 374 12.18 10.57 8.73
N LEU A 375 11.49 11.62 8.27
CA LEU A 375 11.65 12.18 6.93
C LEU A 375 12.80 13.19 6.91
N ASN A 376 13.32 13.48 5.73
CA ASN A 376 14.13 14.68 5.54
C ASN A 376 13.26 15.93 5.77
N ASP A 377 13.82 16.95 6.45
CA ASP A 377 13.11 18.19 6.79
C ASP A 377 12.47 18.87 5.58
N GLY A 378 13.13 18.87 4.42
CA GLY A 378 12.60 19.43 3.18
C GLY A 378 11.36 18.68 2.68
N ILE A 379 11.37 17.34 2.79
CA ILE A 379 10.21 16.49 2.46
C ILE A 379 9.07 16.78 3.43
N GLU A 380 9.34 16.81 4.74
CA GLU A 380 8.32 17.12 5.75
C GLU A 380 7.69 18.49 5.47
N GLN A 381 8.50 19.54 5.28
CA GLN A 381 8.02 20.88 4.95
C GLN A 381 7.20 20.90 3.65
N ALA A 382 7.67 20.22 2.60
CA ALA A 382 6.97 20.15 1.33
C ALA A 382 5.62 19.44 1.47
N LEU A 383 5.51 18.38 2.27
CA LEU A 383 4.25 17.69 2.55
C LEU A 383 3.28 18.55 3.35
N LEU A 384 3.79 19.33 4.30
CA LEU A 384 3.03 20.23 5.18
C LEU A 384 2.49 21.47 4.47
N GLY A 385 3.23 22.00 3.50
CA GLY A 385 2.92 23.29 2.89
C GLY A 385 3.02 24.46 3.88
N GLU A 386 2.51 25.61 3.49
CA GLU A 386 2.55 26.84 4.30
C GLU A 386 1.24 27.12 5.05
N PRO A 387 1.22 27.99 6.07
CA PRO A 387 -0.04 28.42 6.69
C PRO A 387 -0.98 29.05 5.66
N ASN A 388 -2.27 28.68 5.67
CA ASN A 388 -3.27 29.07 4.65
C ASN A 388 -2.92 28.64 3.21
N ASP A 389 -2.13 27.58 3.03
CA ASP A 389 -1.85 27.00 1.71
C ASP A 389 -3.17 26.65 0.99
N PRO A 390 -3.40 27.13 -0.26
CA PRO A 390 -4.59 26.79 -1.03
C PRO A 390 -4.68 25.30 -1.43
N ILE A 391 -3.59 24.54 -1.30
CA ILE A 391 -3.50 23.13 -1.66
C ILE A 391 -4.10 22.25 -0.55
N LEU A 392 -5.00 21.34 -0.92
CA LEU A 392 -5.54 20.35 0.02
C LEU A 392 -4.46 19.30 0.32
N ARG A 393 -3.91 19.32 1.53
CA ARG A 393 -2.93 18.34 1.99
C ARG A 393 -3.58 17.39 2.97
N LEU A 394 -3.43 16.08 2.77
CA LEU A 394 -3.99 15.03 3.61
C LEU A 394 -3.00 13.87 3.73
N GLY A 395 -2.62 13.49 4.95
CA GLY A 395 -1.75 12.33 5.09
C GLY A 395 -1.56 11.80 6.50
N LEU A 396 -0.86 10.68 6.57
CA LEU A 396 -0.56 9.93 7.78
C LEU A 396 0.94 9.62 7.87
N GLN A 397 1.50 9.71 9.06
CA GLN A 397 2.88 9.33 9.37
C GLN A 397 2.94 8.58 10.71
N ASN A 398 3.78 7.53 10.80
CA ASN A 398 3.87 6.69 12.01
C ASN A 398 4.74 7.25 13.15
N SER A 399 5.46 8.35 12.96
CA SER A 399 6.36 8.91 13.98
C SER A 399 5.80 10.21 14.56
N ARG A 400 6.31 10.59 15.74
CA ARG A 400 6.05 11.89 16.38
C ARG A 400 6.79 13.00 15.61
N SER A 401 6.50 13.16 14.33
CA SER A 401 6.84 14.39 13.60
C SER A 401 5.76 15.44 13.87
N GLN A 402 5.84 16.61 13.24
CA GLN A 402 4.76 17.61 13.35
C GLN A 402 3.44 17.07 12.79
N ILE A 403 3.50 16.03 11.94
CA ILE A 403 2.38 15.47 11.18
C ILE A 403 1.49 14.57 12.04
N THR A 404 0.41 15.15 12.58
CA THR A 404 -0.66 14.40 13.28
C THR A 404 -1.95 14.24 12.48
N GLY A 405 -2.01 14.85 11.29
CA GLY A 405 -3.10 14.80 10.31
C GLY A 405 -3.55 16.22 9.93
N TYR A 406 -3.53 16.53 8.63
CA TYR A 406 -3.77 17.89 8.13
C TYR A 406 -4.98 17.99 7.23
N HIS A 407 -5.79 19.02 7.43
CA HIS A 407 -6.95 19.33 6.60
C HIS A 407 -6.95 20.81 6.22
N ARG A 408 -6.73 21.11 4.94
CA ARG A 408 -6.99 22.39 4.21
C ARG A 408 -6.36 23.69 4.75
N ASP A 409 -6.06 23.81 6.05
CA ASP A 409 -5.40 24.94 6.68
C ASP A 409 -4.58 24.44 7.87
N ARG A 410 -3.31 24.89 8.01
CA ARG A 410 -2.42 24.58 9.14
C ARG A 410 -2.95 25.13 10.49
N THR A 411 -4.07 25.84 10.50
CA THR A 411 -4.78 26.25 11.72
C THR A 411 -5.76 25.20 12.26
N ALA A 412 -6.05 24.14 11.48
CA ALA A 412 -6.98 23.08 11.84
C ALA A 412 -6.31 21.70 11.72
N ASP A 413 -5.60 21.31 12.78
CA ASP A 413 -5.12 19.95 12.94
C ASP A 413 -6.31 18.99 13.14
N PHE A 414 -6.25 17.81 12.54
CA PHE A 414 -7.10 16.71 12.96
C PHE A 414 -6.26 15.48 13.23
N VAL A 415 -6.55 14.78 14.31
CA VAL A 415 -5.90 13.51 14.60
C VAL A 415 -6.63 12.42 13.82
N ALA A 416 -6.02 11.90 12.76
CA ALA A 416 -6.42 10.58 12.26
C ALA A 416 -5.86 9.53 13.21
N THR A 417 -6.72 8.95 14.05
CA THR A 417 -6.35 7.82 14.87
C THR A 417 -6.07 6.62 13.96
N ALA A 418 -4.80 6.23 13.84
CA ALA A 418 -4.39 4.97 13.20
C ALA A 418 -4.92 3.73 13.96
N MET A 419 -5.37 3.94 15.20
CA MET A 419 -5.96 2.95 16.09
C MET A 419 -6.90 3.66 17.07
N VAL A 420 -8.02 3.04 17.44
CA VAL A 420 -8.94 3.53 18.48
C VAL A 420 -8.75 2.72 19.79
N PRO A 421 -7.72 3.00 20.61
CA PRO A 421 -7.31 2.13 21.73
C PRO A 421 -8.29 2.10 22.92
N GLU A 422 -9.19 3.07 23.01
CA GLU A 422 -10.19 3.19 24.09
C GLU A 422 -11.63 3.00 23.58
N GLY A 423 -11.81 2.84 22.25
CA GLY A 423 -13.11 3.02 21.59
C GLY A 423 -13.50 4.50 21.45
N LEU A 424 -14.47 4.79 20.58
CA LEU A 424 -15.01 6.15 20.37
C LEU A 424 -16.34 6.04 19.64
N GLU A 425 -17.42 6.67 20.09
CA GLU A 425 -18.68 6.86 19.31
C GLU A 425 -19.11 5.65 18.44
N GLY A 426 -19.48 4.53 19.09
CA GLY A 426 -19.88 3.30 18.38
C GLY A 426 -18.73 2.46 17.84
N TYR A 427 -17.49 2.96 17.82
CA TYR A 427 -16.28 2.19 17.55
C TYR A 427 -15.81 1.45 18.82
N LEU A 428 -15.62 0.14 18.71
CA LEU A 428 -14.97 -0.67 19.75
C LEU A 428 -13.48 -0.38 19.85
N ARG A 429 -12.90 -0.76 20.99
CA ARG A 429 -11.46 -0.74 21.22
C ARG A 429 -10.72 -1.58 20.16
N GLU A 430 -9.66 -1.01 19.61
CA GLU A 430 -8.69 -1.69 18.75
C GLU A 430 -7.40 -1.98 19.54
N SER A 431 -6.68 -3.05 19.16
CA SER A 431 -5.46 -3.43 19.86
C SER A 431 -4.43 -4.09 18.93
N THR A 432 -3.17 -3.65 19.03
CA THR A 432 -2.01 -4.40 18.51
C THR A 432 -1.52 -5.46 19.48
N ALA A 433 -2.06 -5.53 20.70
CA ALA A 433 -1.61 -6.51 21.67
C ALA A 433 -1.65 -7.90 21.03
N GLY A 434 -0.62 -8.72 21.24
CA GLY A 434 -0.54 -10.08 20.71
C GLY A 434 -0.37 -10.19 19.19
N GLN A 435 -0.11 -9.11 18.48
CA GLN A 435 0.48 -9.22 17.16
C GLN A 435 2.01 -9.28 17.33
N ARG A 436 2.66 -10.28 16.73
CA ARG A 436 4.10 -10.20 16.45
C ARG A 436 4.30 -9.04 15.47
N GLY A 437 5.02 -7.99 15.88
CA GLY A 437 5.17 -6.74 15.12
C GLY A 437 4.06 -5.70 15.36
N ASN A 438 4.39 -4.41 15.19
CA ASN A 438 3.42 -3.32 15.26
C ASN A 438 2.76 -3.13 13.89
N ILE A 439 1.44 -2.85 13.85
CA ILE A 439 0.82 -2.33 12.64
C ILE A 439 1.36 -0.94 12.41
N LEU A 440 2.10 -0.82 11.32
CA LEU A 440 2.77 0.38 10.91
C LEU A 440 2.40 0.61 9.44
N ILE A 441 2.02 1.84 9.11
CA ILE A 441 2.19 2.36 7.75
C ILE A 441 3.65 2.09 7.34
N HIS A 442 3.89 1.22 6.36
CA HIS A 442 5.25 0.93 5.90
C HIS A 442 5.46 1.32 4.43
N THR A 443 4.38 1.65 3.74
CA THR A 443 4.39 2.33 2.46
C THR A 443 5.05 3.70 2.59
N LYS A 444 5.68 4.14 1.50
CA LYS A 444 6.12 5.52 1.28
C LYS A 444 5.43 5.94 0.02
N LEU A 445 4.23 6.48 0.18
CA LEU A 445 3.36 6.86 -0.91
C LEU A 445 3.07 8.34 -0.79
N ILE A 446 3.38 9.08 -1.84
CA ILE A 446 2.97 10.47 -2.00
C ILE A 446 2.28 10.59 -3.35
N ILE A 447 1.13 11.25 -3.37
CA ILE A 447 0.36 11.53 -4.57
C ILE A 447 0.21 13.03 -4.68
N VAL A 448 0.64 13.60 -5.81
CA VAL A 448 0.50 15.01 -6.14
C VAL A 448 -0.62 15.16 -7.16
N ASP A 449 -1.52 16.10 -6.91
CA ASP A 449 -2.67 16.44 -7.75
C ASP A 449 -3.56 15.23 -8.06
N PHE A 450 -3.89 14.43 -7.04
CA PHE A 450 -4.77 13.26 -7.12
C PHE A 450 -6.09 13.58 -7.83
N THR A 451 -6.69 14.75 -7.61
CA THR A 451 -7.96 15.13 -8.27
C THR A 451 -7.81 15.63 -9.71
N SER A 452 -6.59 15.71 -10.24
CA SER A 452 -6.28 16.13 -11.63
C SER A 452 -6.20 14.97 -12.61
N GLU A 453 -6.38 15.26 -13.90
CA GLU A 453 -6.32 14.23 -14.95
C GLU A 453 -4.94 13.57 -15.09
N ALA A 454 -3.89 14.15 -14.50
CA ALA A 454 -2.52 13.64 -14.54
C ALA A 454 -1.86 13.75 -13.15
N PRO A 455 -2.22 12.87 -12.18
CA PRO A 455 -1.58 12.85 -10.88
C PRO A 455 -0.15 12.29 -10.98
N THR A 456 0.76 12.77 -10.14
CA THR A 456 2.07 12.14 -9.93
C THR A 456 2.02 11.22 -8.71
N VAL A 457 2.65 10.05 -8.79
CA VAL A 457 2.77 9.10 -7.68
C VAL A 457 4.23 8.79 -7.40
N ILE A 458 4.69 9.08 -6.18
CA ILE A 458 5.99 8.67 -5.66
C ILE A 458 5.77 7.46 -4.77
N SER A 459 6.37 6.32 -5.12
CA SER A 459 6.24 5.07 -4.36
C SER A 459 7.47 4.18 -4.46
N GLY A 460 7.77 3.43 -3.39
CA GLY A 460 8.85 2.45 -3.40
C GLY A 460 9.36 2.10 -2.00
N SER A 461 10.61 1.62 -1.94
CA SER A 461 11.30 1.24 -0.71
C SER A 461 12.11 2.37 -0.05
N HIS A 462 12.22 3.53 -0.70
CA HIS A 462 12.99 4.67 -0.21
C HIS A 462 12.32 5.29 1.03
N ASN A 463 13.06 5.48 2.12
CA ASN A 463 12.50 6.01 3.37
C ASN A 463 12.33 7.54 3.37
N LEU A 464 12.66 8.22 2.26
CA LEU A 464 12.58 9.70 2.13
C LEU A 464 13.43 10.45 3.17
N SER A 465 14.54 9.82 3.58
CA SER A 465 15.49 10.36 4.55
C SER A 465 16.88 10.49 3.94
N GLN A 466 17.72 11.34 4.53
CA GLN A 466 19.09 11.54 4.04
C GLN A 466 19.89 10.24 4.04
N SER A 467 19.71 9.38 5.04
CA SER A 467 20.39 8.09 5.10
C SER A 467 19.98 7.14 3.98
N ALA A 468 18.73 7.19 3.54
CA ALA A 468 18.26 6.37 2.41
C ALA A 468 18.81 6.90 1.07
N SER A 469 18.92 8.23 0.96
CA SER A 469 19.42 8.88 -0.25
C SER A 469 20.93 8.70 -0.42
N GLU A 470 21.72 8.96 0.62
CA GLU A 470 23.18 9.06 0.47
C GLU A 470 23.92 7.75 0.74
N GLY A 471 23.26 6.75 1.32
CA GLY A 471 23.82 5.40 1.57
C GLY A 471 24.19 5.15 3.02
#